data_AF-C5FFX0-F1
#
_entry.id   AF-C5FFX0-F1
#
_cell.length_a   1.000
_cell.length_b   1.000
_cell.length_c   1.000
_cell.angle_alpha   90.00
_cell.angle_beta   90.00
_cell.angle_gamma   90.00
#
_symmetry.space_group_name_H-M   'P 1'
#
loop_
_entity.id
_entity.type
_entity.pdbx_description
1 polymer ?
#
loop_
_entity_poly.entity_id
_entity_poly.type
_entity_poly.pdbx_seq_one_letter_code
_entity_poly.pdbx_strand_id
1 'polypeptide(L)'
;MEMQTLVGRDTQDASMHSQKIRHVQLNSRESAKIKWNEMMKTFLCVLVRCYVLNWEKFTATFNLAFAESLRAYGLRNGTRSQPLRSQWHHLKHWKDDIWLCVNNTPPAQWAGISLFVEMIERVTRGKIHLLARHGVDIQHLVEMGKNARLRCHADQCPVQQTPPKTPSRAVPASAIPPPPARELPTPSLSPDQSVRPNIIPPPLLFRFWTSNSGGINSDNKFVGGMWAEDLGVPIPDNSLVDTRIISSLIRTHLTRINVASAFISTSTSPLGVFHRALKERKAQISILDTSKISLTQLYPAISYLRYDPIQYGTQGKSRYFGQGEWLVWGAIPPEAILTTFSTSTLFSISSEYPSIGKLLQLHVIKDAKFNRAPLGRKLRSKNVVADIQSGRYMGQLLKLLNVPQSHIAALSTLFAVKWSFRSPGDKRASYLQGVQRGYISAFGLDIPLNTTEADEENEDPAGEYYEDEDGGEDDEGDLDYNDAREVTPDPVVDSFAVKRATITSMLRN
;
A
#
# COMPACT_ATOMS: atom_id res chain seq x y z
N MET A 1 -76.39 67.68 -24.25
CA MET A 1 -76.18 68.79 -25.20
C MET A 1 -75.05 68.34 -26.10
N GLU A 2 -75.40 68.07 -27.36
CA GLU A 2 -74.56 67.83 -28.56
C GLU A 2 -73.51 66.69 -28.50
N MET A 3 -73.67 65.53 -29.20
CA MET A 3 -73.55 65.26 -30.66
C MET A 3 -72.27 65.90 -31.26
N GLN A 4 -71.34 65.26 -31.97
CA GLN A 4 -71.20 64.08 -32.85
C GLN A 4 -69.66 63.81 -32.94
N THR A 5 -69.04 62.68 -33.35
CA THR A 5 -69.01 61.94 -34.65
C THR A 5 -67.88 60.89 -34.46
N LEU A 6 -68.07 59.57 -34.63
CA LEU A 6 -68.15 58.72 -35.86
C LEU A 6 -66.82 58.05 -36.27
N VAL A 7 -66.93 56.73 -36.59
CA VAL A 7 -66.00 55.83 -37.32
C VAL A 7 -64.82 55.28 -36.48
N GLY A 8 -64.57 53.97 -36.29
CA GLY A 8 -65.05 52.73 -36.93
C GLY A 8 -63.90 52.01 -37.62
N ARG A 9 -63.36 50.92 -37.04
CA ARG A 9 -63.00 49.64 -37.69
C ARG A 9 -62.06 48.78 -36.87
N ASP A 10 -62.39 47.49 -36.88
CA ASP A 10 -61.59 46.34 -36.50
C ASP A 10 -60.26 46.27 -37.24
N THR A 11 -59.20 45.92 -36.51
CA THR A 11 -58.08 45.13 -37.02
C THR A 11 -57.53 44.26 -35.90
N GLN A 12 -57.62 42.95 -36.10
CA GLN A 12 -56.79 41.94 -35.44
C GLN A 12 -55.32 42.31 -35.63
N ASP A 13 -54.51 42.23 -34.59
CA ASP A 13 -53.06 42.14 -34.77
C ASP A 13 -52.39 41.14 -33.80
N ALA A 14 -52.02 40.03 -34.45
CA ALA A 14 -50.85 39.20 -34.27
C ALA A 14 -49.99 39.39 -33.01
N SER A 15 -50.10 38.36 -32.17
CA SER A 15 -49.06 37.86 -31.28
C SER A 15 -47.73 37.63 -32.01
N MET A 16 -46.73 38.47 -31.74
CA MET A 16 -45.31 38.13 -31.88
C MET A 16 -44.62 38.33 -30.53
N HIS A 17 -44.60 37.29 -29.71
CA HIS A 17 -43.64 37.18 -28.61
C HIS A 17 -42.47 36.30 -29.05
N SER A 18 -41.34 36.99 -29.24
CA SER A 18 -40.03 36.45 -29.58
C SER A 18 -39.65 35.29 -28.65
N GLN A 19 -39.55 34.09 -29.21
CA GLN A 19 -38.99 32.91 -28.55
C GLN A 19 -37.49 33.14 -28.29
N LYS A 20 -37.15 33.55 -27.07
CA LYS A 20 -35.80 33.37 -26.53
C LYS A 20 -35.61 31.88 -26.26
N ILE A 21 -34.98 31.19 -27.20
CA ILE A 21 -34.42 29.84 -27.02
C ILE A 21 -33.43 29.93 -25.85
N ARG A 22 -33.86 29.51 -24.66
CA ARG A 22 -32.95 29.25 -23.55
C ARG A 22 -32.19 27.98 -23.90
N HIS A 23 -30.89 28.14 -24.14
CA HIS A 23 -29.94 27.04 -24.19
C HIS A 23 -30.20 26.08 -23.03
N VAL A 24 -30.68 24.88 -23.35
CA VAL A 24 -30.61 23.73 -22.47
C VAL A 24 -29.12 23.49 -22.23
N GLN A 25 -28.65 23.79 -21.02
CA GLN A 25 -27.33 23.37 -20.56
C GLN A 25 -27.31 21.84 -20.57
N LEU A 26 -26.73 21.28 -21.64
CA LEU A 26 -26.33 19.90 -21.70
C LEU A 26 -25.45 19.59 -20.48
N ASN A 27 -25.86 18.59 -19.72
CA ASN A 27 -25.11 17.99 -18.61
C ASN A 27 -23.62 17.94 -18.94
N SER A 28 -22.80 18.54 -18.08
CA SER A 28 -21.35 18.51 -18.22
C SER A 28 -20.90 17.05 -18.23
N ARG A 29 -20.48 16.56 -19.39
CA ARG A 29 -19.68 15.34 -19.50
C ARG A 29 -18.54 15.48 -18.49
N GLU A 30 -18.55 14.65 -17.45
CA GLU A 30 -17.41 14.53 -16.54
C GLU A 30 -16.23 14.03 -17.38
N SER A 31 -15.48 14.97 -17.93
CA SER A 31 -14.25 14.65 -18.66
C SER A 31 -13.31 13.97 -17.67
N ALA A 32 -12.83 12.77 -18.00
CA ALA A 32 -11.82 12.09 -17.20
C ALA A 32 -10.66 13.05 -16.88
N LYS A 33 -10.40 13.28 -15.59
CA LYS A 33 -9.32 14.16 -15.10
C LYS A 33 -8.20 13.30 -14.53
N ILE A 34 -6.95 13.72 -14.78
CA ILE A 34 -5.79 13.11 -14.14
C ILE A 34 -5.86 13.36 -12.64
N LYS A 35 -5.80 12.30 -11.83
CA LYS A 35 -5.56 12.42 -10.39
C LYS A 35 -4.04 12.38 -10.17
N TRP A 36 -3.45 13.55 -9.96
CA TRP A 36 -2.02 13.74 -9.78
C TRP A 36 -1.54 13.18 -8.44
N ASN A 37 -0.62 12.22 -8.47
CA ASN A 37 0.12 11.75 -7.30
C ASN A 37 1.53 12.35 -7.25
N GLU A 38 2.23 12.15 -6.14
CA GLU A 38 3.56 12.71 -5.93
C GLU A 38 4.59 12.15 -6.92
N MET A 39 4.53 10.87 -7.29
CA MET A 39 5.42 10.30 -8.31
C MET A 39 5.27 10.98 -9.68
N MET A 40 4.04 11.22 -10.14
CA MET A 40 3.74 11.93 -11.38
C MET A 40 4.22 13.38 -11.32
N LYS A 41 4.02 14.06 -10.18
CA LYS A 41 4.52 15.41 -9.96
C LYS A 41 6.05 15.46 -9.98
N THR A 42 6.73 14.56 -9.27
CA THR A 42 8.20 14.47 -9.23
C THR A 42 8.77 14.15 -10.60
N PHE A 43 8.21 13.17 -11.30
CA PHE A 43 8.59 12.83 -12.67
C PHE A 43 8.45 14.02 -13.62
N LEU A 44 7.33 14.75 -13.54
CA LEU A 44 7.11 15.95 -14.33
C LEU A 44 8.11 17.07 -13.99
N CYS A 45 8.40 17.28 -12.70
CA CYS A 45 9.40 18.25 -12.26
C CYS A 45 10.81 17.88 -12.77
N VAL A 46 11.20 16.61 -12.69
CA VAL A 46 12.50 16.12 -13.18
C VAL A 46 12.59 16.25 -14.70
N LEU A 47 11.54 15.88 -15.45
CA LEU A 47 11.45 16.10 -16.89
C LEU A 47 11.69 17.57 -17.27
N VAL A 48 10.96 18.48 -16.63
CA VAL A 48 11.08 19.91 -16.94
C VAL A 48 12.39 20.50 -16.42
N ARG A 49 13.03 19.92 -15.40
CA ARG A 49 14.31 20.42 -14.87
C ARG A 49 15.50 19.99 -15.70
N CYS A 50 15.49 18.77 -16.24
CA CYS A 50 16.63 18.13 -16.88
C CYS A 50 16.67 18.30 -18.39
N TYR A 51 15.51 18.44 -19.04
CA TYR A 51 15.41 18.42 -20.50
C TYR A 51 14.96 19.76 -21.08
N VAL A 52 15.29 19.97 -22.36
CA VAL A 52 14.78 21.10 -23.15
C VAL A 52 13.27 20.98 -23.23
N LEU A 53 12.58 22.09 -22.97
CA LEU A 53 11.13 22.11 -22.86
C LEU A 53 10.49 21.73 -24.19
N ASN A 54 9.94 20.52 -24.26
CA ASN A 54 9.15 20.06 -25.39
C ASN A 54 7.93 19.31 -24.85
N TRP A 55 6.80 20.00 -24.79
CA TRP A 55 5.59 19.47 -24.18
C TRP A 55 5.00 18.27 -24.91
N GLU A 56 5.18 18.17 -26.22
CA GLU A 56 4.73 17.01 -26.98
C GLU A 56 5.51 15.77 -26.55
N LYS A 57 6.85 15.86 -26.55
CA LYS A 57 7.72 14.78 -26.10
C LYS A 57 7.51 14.45 -24.62
N PHE A 58 7.36 15.46 -23.75
CA PHE A 58 7.09 15.23 -22.33
C PHE A 58 5.76 14.51 -22.10
N THR A 59 4.74 14.85 -22.89
CA THR A 59 3.44 14.17 -22.82
C THR A 59 3.56 12.72 -23.27
N ALA A 60 4.27 12.47 -24.37
CA ALA A 60 4.51 11.11 -24.85
C ALA A 60 5.30 10.29 -23.81
N THR A 61 6.37 10.85 -23.23
CA THR A 61 7.16 10.22 -22.17
C THR A 61 6.32 9.93 -20.92
N PHE A 62 5.50 10.88 -20.49
CA PHE A 62 4.60 10.71 -19.34
C PHE A 62 3.54 9.64 -19.60
N ASN A 63 2.96 9.61 -20.81
CA ASN A 63 1.98 8.60 -21.20
C ASN A 63 2.60 7.20 -21.25
N LEU A 64 3.87 7.07 -21.63
CA LEU A 64 4.60 5.80 -21.57
C LEU A 64 4.86 5.36 -20.13
N ALA A 65 5.35 6.26 -19.29
CA ALA A 65 5.69 5.95 -17.90
C ALA A 65 4.46 5.58 -17.04
N PHE A 66 3.30 6.19 -17.33
CA PHE A 66 2.09 6.06 -16.52
C PHE A 66 0.90 5.50 -17.30
N ALA A 67 1.15 4.71 -18.35
CA ALA A 67 0.11 4.19 -19.24
C ALA A 67 -1.00 3.44 -18.47
N GLU A 68 -0.62 2.59 -17.52
CA GLU A 68 -1.55 1.80 -16.71
C GLU A 68 -2.37 2.67 -15.76
N SER A 69 -1.72 3.63 -15.10
CA SER A 69 -2.38 4.56 -14.17
C SER A 69 -3.36 5.47 -14.89
N LEU A 70 -3.00 5.97 -16.08
CA LEU A 70 -3.88 6.78 -16.91
C LEU A 70 -5.08 5.97 -17.40
N ARG A 71 -4.86 4.71 -17.80
CA ARG A 71 -5.96 3.81 -18.18
C ARG A 71 -6.93 3.56 -17.00
N ALA A 72 -6.41 3.39 -15.78
CA ALA A 72 -7.21 3.25 -14.56
C ALA A 72 -8.07 4.49 -14.26
N TYR A 73 -7.68 5.67 -14.74
CA TYR A 73 -8.47 6.91 -14.67
C TYR A 73 -9.40 7.15 -15.87
N GLY A 74 -9.57 6.16 -16.74
CA GLY A 74 -10.39 6.28 -17.94
C GLY A 74 -9.68 6.99 -19.12
N LEU A 75 -8.40 7.32 -18.99
CA LEU A 75 -7.58 7.95 -20.04
C LEU A 75 -6.89 6.87 -20.89
N ARG A 76 -7.68 6.12 -21.66
CA ARG A 76 -7.19 4.95 -22.45
C ARG A 76 -6.12 5.31 -23.49
N ASN A 77 -6.15 6.54 -24.00
CA ASN A 77 -5.22 7.05 -25.01
C ASN A 77 -4.14 7.96 -24.41
N GLY A 78 -3.94 7.89 -23.09
CA GLY A 78 -3.07 8.80 -22.35
C GLY A 78 -3.69 10.20 -22.17
N THR A 79 -2.89 11.13 -21.68
CA THR A 79 -3.27 12.53 -21.50
C THR A 79 -2.75 13.42 -22.62
N ARG A 80 -3.37 14.61 -22.74
CA ARG A 80 -2.89 15.75 -23.54
C ARG A 80 -1.81 16.52 -22.79
N SER A 81 -1.13 17.42 -23.50
CA SER A 81 -0.07 18.29 -22.94
C SER A 81 -0.58 19.37 -22.00
N GLN A 82 -1.81 19.84 -22.20
CA GLN A 82 -2.36 20.95 -21.41
C GLN A 82 -2.46 20.63 -19.91
N PRO A 83 -2.98 19.45 -19.47
CA PRO A 83 -2.93 19.05 -18.07
C PRO A 83 -1.52 19.08 -17.44
N LEU A 84 -0.50 18.60 -18.16
CA LEU A 84 0.89 18.60 -17.68
C LEU A 84 1.41 20.03 -17.52
N ARG A 85 1.14 20.91 -18.50
CA ARG A 85 1.48 22.34 -18.43
C ARG A 85 0.87 23.00 -17.21
N SER A 86 -0.45 22.85 -17.06
CA SER A 86 -1.20 23.41 -15.93
C SER A 86 -0.67 22.90 -14.60
N GLN A 87 -0.39 21.60 -14.49
CA GLN A 87 0.16 21.02 -13.27
C GLN A 87 1.55 21.56 -12.95
N TRP A 88 2.45 21.63 -13.93
CA TRP A 88 3.79 22.19 -13.71
C TRP A 88 3.74 23.65 -13.26
N HIS A 89 2.90 24.47 -13.90
CA HIS A 89 2.68 25.86 -13.49
C HIS A 89 2.12 25.95 -12.06
N HIS A 90 1.18 25.07 -11.70
CA HIS A 90 0.67 24.98 -10.33
C HIS A 90 1.80 24.68 -9.34
N LEU A 91 2.57 23.61 -9.56
CA LEU A 91 3.68 23.20 -8.69
C LEU A 91 4.69 24.34 -8.49
N LYS A 92 5.03 25.04 -9.57
CA LYS A 92 5.94 26.19 -9.55
C LYS A 92 5.35 27.39 -8.81
N HIS A 93 4.11 27.76 -9.12
CA HIS A 93 3.47 28.96 -8.57
C HIS A 93 3.28 28.85 -7.05
N TRP A 94 2.83 27.69 -6.59
CA TRP A 94 2.57 27.43 -5.18
C TRP A 94 3.80 26.96 -4.40
N LYS A 95 4.97 26.83 -5.05
CA LYS A 95 6.19 26.29 -4.45
C LYS A 95 5.92 24.97 -3.72
N ASP A 96 5.18 24.07 -4.38
CA ASP A 96 4.89 22.72 -3.87
C ASP A 96 6.22 22.05 -3.42
N ASP A 97 6.19 21.31 -2.32
CA ASP A 97 7.40 20.73 -1.72
C ASP A 97 8.20 19.87 -2.70
N ILE A 98 7.52 19.22 -3.64
CA ILE A 98 8.17 18.45 -4.72
C ILE A 98 8.92 19.37 -5.66
N TRP A 99 8.32 20.50 -6.01
CA TRP A 99 8.97 21.50 -6.84
C TRP A 99 10.21 22.06 -6.13
N LEU A 100 10.10 22.39 -4.84
CA LEU A 100 11.24 22.85 -4.04
C LEU A 100 12.32 21.78 -3.94
N CYS A 101 11.96 20.53 -3.64
CA CYS A 101 12.88 19.40 -3.56
C CYS A 101 13.68 19.22 -4.87
N VAL A 102 13.01 19.24 -6.02
CA VAL A 102 13.70 19.04 -7.31
C VAL A 102 14.50 20.27 -7.75
N ASN A 103 14.00 21.48 -7.52
CA ASN A 103 14.64 22.69 -8.05
C ASN A 103 15.72 23.27 -7.13
N ASN A 104 15.64 23.05 -5.82
CA ASN A 104 16.63 23.56 -4.86
C ASN A 104 17.75 22.56 -4.55
N THR A 105 17.54 21.26 -4.78
CA THR A 105 18.61 20.27 -4.62
C THR A 105 19.59 20.37 -5.79
N PRO A 106 20.90 20.59 -5.57
CA PRO A 106 21.88 20.58 -6.64
C PRO A 106 21.99 19.19 -7.30
N PRO A 107 22.23 19.09 -8.63
CA PRO A 107 22.36 17.80 -9.33
C PRO A 107 23.37 16.83 -8.70
N ALA A 108 24.44 17.35 -8.08
CA ALA A 108 25.42 16.53 -7.37
C ALA A 108 24.87 15.76 -6.15
N GLN A 109 23.71 16.17 -5.63
CA GLN A 109 23.04 15.57 -4.46
C GLN A 109 21.80 14.76 -4.86
N TRP A 110 21.61 14.48 -6.15
CA TRP A 110 20.39 13.84 -6.67
C TRP A 110 20.37 12.31 -6.53
N ALA A 111 20.93 11.70 -5.50
CA ALA A 111 20.95 10.23 -5.39
C ALA A 111 19.53 9.60 -5.54
N GLY A 112 18.53 10.09 -4.80
CA GLY A 112 17.14 9.63 -4.97
C GLY A 112 16.40 10.22 -6.18
N ILE A 113 16.68 11.47 -6.56
CA ILE A 113 16.01 12.15 -7.69
C ILE A 113 16.48 11.58 -9.04
N SER A 114 17.74 11.14 -9.11
CA SER A 114 18.36 10.55 -10.30
C SER A 114 17.71 9.23 -10.72
N LEU A 115 17.02 8.53 -9.82
CA LEU A 115 16.17 7.39 -10.16
C LEU A 115 15.05 7.78 -11.14
N PHE A 116 14.53 9.00 -11.06
CA PHE A 116 13.55 9.50 -12.03
C PHE A 116 14.20 9.83 -13.38
N VAL A 117 15.43 10.34 -13.40
CA VAL A 117 16.18 10.55 -14.66
C VAL A 117 16.43 9.21 -15.35
N GLU A 118 16.86 8.22 -14.58
CA GLU A 118 17.07 6.86 -15.08
C GLU A 118 15.75 6.23 -15.56
N MET A 119 14.66 6.40 -14.81
CA MET A 119 13.32 5.94 -15.22
C MET A 119 12.90 6.61 -16.53
N ILE A 120 13.10 7.93 -16.67
CA ILE A 120 12.81 8.69 -17.90
C ILE A 120 13.60 8.09 -19.08
N GLU A 121 14.92 7.97 -18.96
CA GLU A 121 15.77 7.44 -20.02
C GLU A 121 15.43 5.99 -20.38
N ARG A 122 15.00 5.19 -19.41
CA ARG A 122 14.55 3.81 -19.63
C ARG A 122 13.24 3.76 -20.43
N VAL A 123 12.24 4.55 -20.05
CA VAL A 123 10.94 4.54 -20.75
C VAL A 123 11.01 5.15 -22.15
N THR A 124 11.94 6.09 -22.38
CA THR A 124 12.13 6.73 -23.67
C THR A 124 13.08 5.99 -24.60
N ARG A 125 13.88 5.03 -24.10
CA ARG A 125 14.90 4.30 -24.86
C ARG A 125 14.32 3.73 -26.16
N GLY A 126 14.86 4.20 -27.30
CA GLY A 126 14.45 3.78 -28.64
C GLY A 126 13.07 4.27 -29.10
N LYS A 127 12.35 5.04 -28.27
CA LYS A 127 10.97 5.49 -28.54
C LYS A 127 10.86 7.01 -28.68
N ILE A 128 11.54 7.77 -27.82
CA ILE A 128 11.45 9.23 -27.74
C ILE A 128 12.85 9.80 -27.53
N HIS A 129 13.25 10.74 -28.38
CA HIS A 129 14.53 11.44 -28.21
C HIS A 129 14.34 12.73 -27.42
N LEU A 130 14.80 12.76 -26.16
CA LEU A 130 14.81 13.96 -25.31
C LEU A 130 16.19 14.64 -25.39
N LEU A 131 16.19 15.98 -25.44
CA LEU A 131 17.43 16.78 -25.43
C LEU A 131 17.71 17.27 -24.02
N ALA A 132 18.93 17.06 -23.53
CA ALA A 132 19.37 17.58 -22.24
C ALA A 132 19.36 19.12 -22.25
N ARG A 133 18.94 19.73 -21.14
CA ARG A 133 19.08 21.17 -20.94
C ARG A 133 20.56 21.52 -20.77
N HIS A 134 20.94 22.72 -21.21
CA HIS A 134 22.31 23.22 -21.03
C HIS A 134 22.76 23.12 -19.56
N GLY A 135 23.96 22.59 -19.35
CA GLY A 135 24.54 22.38 -18.02
C GLY A 135 24.01 21.16 -17.25
N VAL A 136 23.14 20.33 -17.86
CA VAL A 136 22.67 19.08 -17.26
C VAL A 136 23.37 17.89 -17.92
N ASP A 137 24.22 17.19 -17.18
CA ASP A 137 24.83 15.95 -17.63
C ASP A 137 23.89 14.77 -17.35
N ILE A 138 23.08 14.41 -18.35
CA ILE A 138 22.13 13.30 -18.25
C ILE A 138 22.87 11.97 -18.07
N GLN A 139 24.03 11.76 -18.69
CA GLN A 139 24.76 10.51 -18.54
C GLN A 139 25.28 10.37 -17.12
N HIS A 140 25.82 11.44 -16.53
CA HIS A 140 26.20 11.45 -15.13
C HIS A 140 25.00 11.23 -14.21
N LEU A 141 23.84 11.83 -14.48
CA LEU A 141 22.64 11.62 -13.65
C LEU A 141 22.07 10.21 -13.80
N VAL A 142 22.07 9.63 -15.00
CA VAL A 142 21.72 8.22 -15.20
C VAL A 142 22.70 7.32 -14.46
N GLU A 143 23.99 7.61 -14.57
CA GLU A 143 25.05 6.89 -13.88
C GLU A 143 24.98 7.10 -12.37
N MET A 144 24.51 8.25 -11.90
CA MET A 144 24.21 8.50 -10.49
C MET A 144 22.99 7.71 -10.04
N GLY A 145 21.95 7.57 -10.86
CA GLY A 145 20.81 6.71 -10.57
C GLY A 145 21.22 5.23 -10.49
N LYS A 146 22.06 4.79 -11.44
CA LYS A 146 22.69 3.46 -11.42
C LYS A 146 23.66 3.29 -10.25
N ASN A 147 24.41 4.30 -9.86
CA ASN A 147 25.35 4.22 -8.74
C ASN A 147 24.66 4.34 -7.39
N ALA A 148 23.59 5.13 -7.27
CA ALA A 148 22.67 5.11 -6.13
C ALA A 148 21.98 3.74 -6.03
N ARG A 149 21.93 2.99 -7.13
CA ARG A 149 21.52 1.60 -7.14
C ARG A 149 22.64 0.62 -6.77
N LEU A 150 23.90 0.89 -7.12
CA LEU A 150 25.07 0.01 -6.92
C LEU A 150 25.84 0.22 -5.59
N ARG A 151 26.04 1.47 -5.13
CA ARG A 151 26.85 1.81 -3.92
C ARG A 151 26.26 1.28 -2.62
N CYS A 152 24.99 0.90 -2.65
CA CYS A 152 24.25 0.23 -1.60
C CYS A 152 24.85 -1.12 -1.16
N HIS A 153 25.82 -1.64 -1.91
CA HIS A 153 26.42 -2.95 -1.65
C HIS A 153 27.77 -2.91 -0.90
N ALA A 154 28.44 -1.77 -0.79
CA ALA A 154 29.84 -1.71 -0.30
C ALA A 154 29.99 -1.46 1.21
N ASP A 155 28.98 -0.90 1.88
CA ASP A 155 29.04 -0.55 3.31
C ASP A 155 28.40 -1.59 4.24
N GLN A 156 28.10 -2.80 3.75
CA GLN A 156 27.72 -3.93 4.60
C GLN A 156 28.86 -4.97 4.62
N CYS A 157 29.61 -4.92 5.74
CA CYS A 157 30.68 -5.80 6.24
C CYS A 157 32.15 -5.37 5.99
N PRO A 158 32.84 -4.89 7.04
CA PRO A 158 34.12 -5.46 7.43
C PRO A 158 33.84 -6.67 8.33
N VAL A 159 33.97 -7.87 7.76
CA VAL A 159 34.19 -9.08 8.57
C VAL A 159 35.50 -8.85 9.32
N GLN A 160 35.43 -8.63 10.63
CA GLN A 160 36.58 -8.78 11.52
C GLN A 160 37.04 -10.23 11.43
N GLN A 161 38.01 -10.49 10.57
CA GLN A 161 38.79 -11.72 10.63
C GLN A 161 39.71 -11.60 11.85
N THR A 162 39.29 -12.18 12.98
CA THR A 162 40.22 -12.50 14.07
C THR A 162 41.21 -13.56 13.61
N PRO A 163 42.54 -13.36 13.75
CA PRO A 163 43.51 -14.39 13.42
C PRO A 163 43.51 -15.53 14.46
N PRO A 164 43.92 -16.76 14.08
CA PRO A 164 43.81 -17.93 14.93
C PRO A 164 44.88 -17.96 16.02
N LYS A 165 44.46 -18.41 17.21
CA LYS A 165 45.33 -18.70 18.36
C LYS A 165 45.99 -20.07 18.19
N THR A 166 47.31 -20.12 18.34
CA THR A 166 48.06 -21.34 18.69
C THR A 166 49.17 -20.96 19.70
N PRO A 167 49.55 -21.85 20.65
CA PRO A 167 50.05 -21.45 21.96
C PRO A 167 51.58 -21.52 22.08
N SER A 168 52.19 -20.62 22.87
CA SER A 168 53.44 -20.96 23.57
C SER A 168 53.86 -19.96 24.65
N ARG A 169 54.10 -20.53 25.84
CA ARG A 169 55.26 -20.40 26.75
C ARG A 169 55.65 -19.05 27.39
N ALA A 170 55.43 -19.04 28.71
CA ALA A 170 56.14 -18.42 29.85
C ALA A 170 57.39 -17.51 29.69
N VAL A 171 57.26 -16.29 30.27
CA VAL A 171 58.12 -15.58 31.29
C VAL A 171 59.44 -14.92 30.81
N PRO A 172 60.01 -13.82 31.42
CA PRO A 172 59.50 -12.73 32.30
C PRO A 172 59.90 -11.26 31.92
N ALA A 173 59.25 -10.32 32.63
CA ALA A 173 59.74 -9.05 33.23
C ALA A 173 60.19 -7.80 32.41
N SER A 174 59.78 -6.66 32.98
CA SER A 174 60.25 -5.28 32.85
C SER A 174 59.89 -4.48 31.60
N ALA A 175 58.92 -3.58 31.75
CA ALA A 175 59.16 -2.14 31.78
C ALA A 175 57.82 -1.38 31.81
N ILE A 176 57.72 -0.41 32.71
CA ILE A 176 56.59 0.53 32.84
C ILE A 176 56.74 1.62 31.77
N PRO A 177 55.64 2.00 31.07
CA PRO A 177 55.46 3.37 30.59
C PRO A 177 54.08 3.97 31.00
N PRO A 178 53.90 5.30 30.86
CA PRO A 178 53.09 6.17 31.74
C PRO A 178 51.58 6.19 31.43
N PRO A 179 50.73 6.80 32.30
CA PRO A 179 49.28 6.69 32.18
C PRO A 179 48.72 7.48 30.99
N PRO A 180 47.65 7.01 30.32
CA PRO A 180 46.99 7.78 29.28
C PRO A 180 46.18 8.94 29.87
N ALA A 181 46.25 10.08 29.17
CA ALA A 181 45.48 11.28 29.45
C ALA A 181 43.97 10.98 29.42
N ARG A 182 43.24 11.52 30.41
CA ARG A 182 41.78 11.56 30.43
C ARG A 182 41.29 12.50 29.33
N GLU A 183 40.86 11.95 28.20
CA GLU A 183 39.99 12.68 27.27
C GLU A 183 38.56 12.65 27.83
N LEU A 184 38.06 13.83 28.21
CA LEU A 184 36.66 14.08 28.49
C LEU A 184 35.86 13.95 27.18
N PRO A 185 34.78 13.16 27.10
CA PRO A 185 33.94 13.13 25.92
C PRO A 185 33.19 14.46 25.84
N THR A 186 33.52 15.25 24.82
CA THR A 186 32.72 16.40 24.41
C THR A 186 31.55 15.86 23.60
N PRO A 187 30.27 16.10 23.97
CA PRO A 187 29.15 15.63 23.17
C PRO A 187 29.08 16.44 21.87
N SER A 188 29.54 15.83 20.78
CA SER A 188 29.28 16.26 19.41
C SER A 188 27.78 16.13 19.14
N LEU A 189 27.08 17.25 19.18
CA LEU A 189 25.72 17.39 18.66
C LEU A 189 25.77 17.28 17.13
N SER A 190 25.64 16.06 16.62
CA SER A 190 25.29 15.85 15.21
C SER A 190 23.80 16.09 15.03
N PRO A 191 23.37 17.08 14.23
CA PRO A 191 21.97 17.22 13.87
C PRO A 191 21.61 16.19 12.79
N ASP A 192 20.41 15.63 12.92
CA ASP A 192 19.69 14.84 11.90
C ASP A 192 19.96 13.31 11.86
N GLN A 193 19.76 12.64 13.00
CA GLN A 193 19.26 11.27 12.96
C GLN A 193 17.75 11.32 12.71
N SER A 194 17.36 11.02 11.46
CA SER A 194 15.98 10.71 11.07
C SER A 194 15.32 9.84 12.14
N VAL A 195 14.39 10.42 12.88
CA VAL A 195 13.57 9.76 13.90
C VAL A 195 12.62 8.78 13.18
N ARG A 196 13.13 7.63 12.73
CA ARG A 196 12.25 6.47 12.57
C ARG A 196 11.89 6.07 14.00
N PRO A 197 10.60 6.05 14.38
CA PRO A 197 10.22 5.50 15.67
C PRO A 197 10.81 4.07 15.75
N ASN A 198 11.19 3.61 16.94
CA ASN A 198 11.61 2.22 17.17
C ASN A 198 10.41 1.27 16.94
N ILE A 199 10.01 1.09 15.68
CA ILE A 199 8.92 0.22 15.29
C ILE A 199 9.51 -1.16 15.08
N ILE A 200 9.25 -2.04 16.02
CA ILE A 200 9.63 -3.46 15.94
C ILE A 200 8.72 -4.12 14.90
N PRO A 201 9.25 -4.72 13.82
CA PRO A 201 8.41 -5.44 12.88
C PRO A 201 7.71 -6.64 13.55
N PRO A 202 6.50 -6.99 13.11
CA PRO A 202 5.86 -8.23 13.53
C PRO A 202 6.75 -9.40 13.12
N PRO A 203 6.84 -10.50 13.90
CA PRO A 203 7.70 -11.64 13.55
C PRO A 203 7.28 -12.34 12.25
N LEU A 204 6.01 -12.19 11.85
CA LEU A 204 5.43 -12.83 10.68
C LEU A 204 4.61 -11.82 9.87
N LEU A 205 4.74 -11.93 8.56
CA LEU A 205 3.92 -11.21 7.59
C LEU A 205 3.26 -12.20 6.63
N PHE A 206 2.14 -11.78 6.05
CA PHE A 206 1.33 -12.57 5.15
C PHE A 206 1.08 -11.78 3.87
N ARG A 207 1.12 -12.46 2.74
CA ARG A 207 0.78 -11.87 1.45
C ARG A 207 -0.07 -12.84 0.66
N PHE A 208 -1.11 -12.35 0.00
CA PHE A 208 -1.72 -13.08 -1.10
C PHE A 208 -1.27 -12.45 -2.41
N TRP A 209 -1.21 -13.25 -3.46
CA TRP A 209 -0.85 -12.79 -4.79
C TRP A 209 -1.53 -13.66 -5.85
N THR A 210 -1.68 -13.07 -7.04
CA THR A 210 -2.28 -13.67 -8.24
C THR A 210 -1.41 -13.33 -9.45
N SER A 211 -1.75 -13.84 -10.63
CA SER A 211 -1.12 -13.43 -11.90
C SER A 211 -1.27 -11.93 -12.20
N ASN A 212 -2.23 -11.25 -11.56
CA ASN A 212 -2.48 -9.83 -11.74
C ASN A 212 -1.71 -8.96 -10.72
N SER A 213 -0.99 -9.58 -9.78
CA SER A 213 -0.16 -8.85 -8.82
C SER A 213 1.06 -8.27 -9.53
N GLY A 214 1.32 -6.97 -9.33
CA GLY A 214 2.47 -6.30 -9.94
C GLY A 214 3.81 -6.88 -9.49
N GLY A 215 4.81 -6.79 -10.38
CA GLY A 215 6.16 -7.29 -10.15
C GLY A 215 6.32 -8.80 -10.33
N ILE A 216 7.41 -9.35 -9.80
CA ILE A 216 7.67 -10.79 -9.84
C ILE A 216 7.11 -11.39 -8.56
N ASN A 217 6.25 -12.38 -8.71
CA ASN A 217 5.64 -13.11 -7.60
C ASN A 217 5.79 -14.61 -7.88
N SER A 218 6.59 -15.28 -7.06
CA SER A 218 6.76 -16.74 -7.06
C SER A 218 6.79 -17.28 -5.64
N ASP A 219 6.76 -18.60 -5.51
CA ASP A 219 6.90 -19.31 -4.23
C ASP A 219 8.24 -19.07 -3.54
N ASN A 220 9.27 -18.67 -4.29
CA ASN A 220 10.64 -18.50 -3.83
C ASN A 220 11.20 -17.07 -3.99
N LYS A 221 10.44 -16.13 -4.57
CA LYS A 221 10.95 -14.77 -4.83
C LYS A 221 9.81 -13.77 -5.00
N PHE A 222 9.96 -12.61 -4.36
CA PHE A 222 9.14 -11.44 -4.67
C PHE A 222 10.01 -10.26 -5.06
N VAL A 223 9.59 -9.54 -6.10
CA VAL A 223 10.25 -8.30 -6.55
C VAL A 223 9.18 -7.26 -6.89
N GLY A 224 9.31 -6.05 -6.36
CA GLY A 224 8.43 -4.93 -6.67
C GLY A 224 8.44 -4.59 -8.17
N GLY A 225 7.29 -4.17 -8.70
CA GLY A 225 7.09 -3.89 -10.13
C GLY A 225 8.11 -2.94 -10.76
N MET A 226 8.61 -1.94 -10.02
CA MET A 226 9.63 -1.02 -10.54
C MET A 226 10.96 -1.72 -10.88
N TRP A 227 11.21 -2.89 -10.30
CA TRP A 227 12.48 -3.61 -10.39
C TRP A 227 12.39 -4.90 -11.20
N ALA A 228 11.20 -5.23 -11.74
CA ALA A 228 10.92 -6.52 -12.33
C ALA A 228 11.53 -6.72 -13.74
N GLU A 229 11.73 -5.65 -14.51
CA GLU A 229 12.18 -5.75 -15.91
C GLU A 229 13.69 -5.99 -16.05
N ASP A 230 14.49 -5.59 -15.07
CA ASP A 230 15.95 -5.59 -15.14
C ASP A 230 16.55 -6.40 -13.97
N LEU A 231 16.26 -7.70 -13.92
CA LEU A 231 16.71 -8.62 -12.85
C LEU A 231 18.24 -8.67 -12.66
N GLY A 232 19.02 -8.28 -13.68
CA GLY A 232 20.47 -8.20 -13.62
C GLY A 232 20.99 -6.92 -12.93
N VAL A 233 20.12 -5.95 -12.66
CA VAL A 233 20.49 -4.71 -11.99
C VAL A 233 20.02 -4.77 -10.52
N PRO A 234 20.94 -4.60 -9.55
CA PRO A 234 20.58 -4.64 -8.12
C PRO A 234 19.49 -3.64 -7.78
N ILE A 235 18.73 -3.87 -6.72
CA ILE A 235 17.72 -2.89 -6.26
C ILE A 235 18.44 -1.85 -5.37
N PRO A 236 18.17 -0.53 -5.54
CA PRO A 236 18.79 0.48 -4.69
C PRO A 236 18.45 0.24 -3.22
N ASP A 237 19.39 0.44 -2.30
CA ASP A 237 19.06 0.57 -0.88
C ASP A 237 18.24 1.85 -0.68
N ASN A 238 17.19 1.72 0.11
CA ASN A 238 16.31 2.82 0.41
C ASN A 238 16.96 3.90 1.26
N SER A 239 18.06 3.61 1.97
CA SER A 239 18.81 4.62 2.74
C SER A 239 19.35 5.75 1.86
N LEU A 240 19.58 5.49 0.56
CA LEU A 240 20.07 6.49 -0.41
C LEU A 240 18.95 7.27 -1.09
N VAL A 241 17.68 6.92 -0.83
CA VAL A 241 16.51 7.58 -1.41
C VAL A 241 16.01 8.61 -0.40
N ASP A 242 15.83 9.86 -0.85
CA ASP A 242 15.27 10.93 -0.01
C ASP A 242 13.95 10.46 0.63
N THR A 243 13.80 10.67 1.93
CA THR A 243 12.65 10.19 2.71
C THR A 243 11.32 10.70 2.18
N ARG A 244 11.29 11.89 1.55
CA ARG A 244 10.10 12.43 0.90
C ARG A 244 9.72 11.61 -0.33
N ILE A 245 10.70 11.20 -1.13
CA ILE A 245 10.47 10.32 -2.28
C ILE A 245 9.95 8.97 -1.80
N ILE A 246 10.54 8.39 -0.75
CA ILE A 246 10.03 7.14 -0.16
C ILE A 246 8.58 7.30 0.27
N SER A 247 8.25 8.38 0.98
CA SER A 247 6.88 8.70 1.40
C SER A 247 5.94 8.77 0.19
N SER A 248 6.34 9.46 -0.88
CA SER A 248 5.59 9.56 -2.14
C SER A 248 5.33 8.20 -2.79
N LEU A 249 6.35 7.36 -2.84
CA LEU A 249 6.26 6.02 -3.42
C LEU A 249 5.34 5.12 -2.58
N ILE A 250 5.43 5.20 -1.24
CA ILE A 250 4.55 4.48 -0.31
C ILE A 250 3.11 4.91 -0.49
N ARG A 251 2.83 6.22 -0.44
CA ARG A 251 1.46 6.72 -0.59
C ARG A 251 0.87 6.33 -1.92
N THR A 252 1.66 6.41 -3.00
CA THR A 252 1.24 5.97 -4.33
C THR A 252 0.94 4.47 -4.36
N HIS A 253 1.81 3.63 -3.79
CA HIS A 253 1.60 2.19 -3.68
C HIS A 253 0.29 1.83 -2.96
N LEU A 254 -0.03 2.58 -1.90
CA LEU A 254 -1.21 2.35 -1.07
C LEU A 254 -2.51 2.90 -1.69
N THR A 255 -2.42 3.65 -2.79
CA THR A 255 -3.60 4.04 -3.57
C THR A 255 -4.06 2.89 -4.45
N ARG A 256 -5.33 2.92 -4.89
CA ARG A 256 -5.88 1.97 -5.88
C ARG A 256 -5.36 2.17 -7.31
N ILE A 257 -4.32 2.97 -7.50
CA ILE A 257 -3.77 3.25 -8.83
C ILE A 257 -2.83 2.10 -9.19
N ASN A 258 -3.08 1.46 -10.33
CA ASN A 258 -2.15 0.47 -10.85
C ASN A 258 -0.89 1.19 -11.38
N VAL A 259 0.20 1.09 -10.62
CA VAL A 259 1.54 1.57 -10.97
C VAL A 259 2.54 0.46 -10.73
N ALA A 260 3.59 0.41 -11.55
CA ALA A 260 4.80 -0.28 -11.18
C ALA A 260 5.31 0.32 -9.86
N SER A 261 5.33 -0.50 -8.81
CA SER A 261 5.65 -0.08 -7.45
C SER A 261 7.05 -0.53 -7.04
N ALA A 262 7.75 0.29 -6.26
CA ALA A 262 9.00 -0.09 -5.61
C ALA A 262 8.79 -1.09 -4.45
N PHE A 263 7.56 -1.20 -3.95
CA PHE A 263 7.19 -1.96 -2.77
C PHE A 263 6.36 -3.22 -3.07
N ILE A 264 6.49 -4.18 -2.16
CA ILE A 264 5.69 -5.39 -2.04
C ILE A 264 4.81 -5.25 -0.78
N SER A 265 3.48 -5.25 -0.96
CA SER A 265 2.53 -5.18 0.16
C SER A 265 2.41 -6.52 0.90
N THR A 266 2.37 -6.44 2.22
CA THR A 266 2.22 -7.57 3.14
C THR A 266 1.33 -7.14 4.31
N SER A 267 0.82 -8.09 5.09
CA SER A 267 -0.06 -7.81 6.22
C SER A 267 0.32 -8.61 7.46
N THR A 268 0.06 -8.05 8.63
CA THR A 268 0.15 -8.74 9.93
C THR A 268 -1.06 -9.63 10.20
N SER A 269 -2.13 -9.51 9.41
CA SER A 269 -3.41 -10.19 9.63
C SER A 269 -3.59 -11.35 8.65
N PRO A 270 -3.41 -12.61 9.07
CA PRO A 270 -3.72 -13.76 8.22
C PRO A 270 -5.18 -13.75 7.78
N LEU A 271 -6.12 -13.38 8.66
CA LEU A 271 -7.55 -13.34 8.29
C LEU A 271 -7.83 -12.39 7.13
N GLY A 272 -7.19 -11.21 7.11
CA GLY A 272 -7.35 -10.26 6.01
C GLY A 272 -6.77 -10.75 4.69
N VAL A 273 -5.65 -11.47 4.75
CA VAL A 273 -5.03 -12.08 3.57
C VAL A 273 -5.86 -13.24 3.04
N PHE A 274 -6.34 -14.13 3.90
CA PHE A 274 -7.21 -15.25 3.53
C PHE A 274 -8.54 -14.74 2.98
N HIS A 275 -9.16 -13.74 3.60
CA HIS A 275 -10.40 -13.13 3.13
C HIS A 275 -10.29 -12.62 1.69
N ARG A 276 -9.21 -11.92 1.36
CA ARG A 276 -8.98 -11.45 -0.01
C ARG A 276 -8.62 -12.59 -0.97
N ALA A 277 -7.73 -13.48 -0.56
CA ALA A 277 -7.30 -14.60 -1.38
C ALA A 277 -8.46 -15.54 -1.77
N LEU A 278 -9.35 -15.88 -0.84
CA LEU A 278 -10.46 -16.81 -1.08
C LEU A 278 -11.53 -16.26 -2.04
N LYS A 279 -11.52 -14.94 -2.29
CA LYS A 279 -12.39 -14.29 -3.29
C LYS A 279 -11.80 -14.29 -4.69
N GLU A 280 -10.50 -14.56 -4.80
CA GLU A 280 -9.81 -14.67 -6.08
C GLU A 280 -9.85 -16.11 -6.60
N ARG A 281 -9.98 -16.29 -7.91
CA ARG A 281 -10.07 -17.63 -8.53
C ARG A 281 -8.79 -18.45 -8.38
N LYS A 282 -7.63 -17.82 -8.59
CA LYS A 282 -6.30 -18.47 -8.57
C LYS A 282 -5.33 -17.65 -7.74
N ALA A 283 -5.57 -17.60 -6.42
CA ALA A 283 -4.68 -16.94 -5.48
C ALA A 283 -3.75 -17.91 -4.77
N GLN A 284 -2.53 -17.41 -4.54
CA GLN A 284 -1.50 -17.99 -3.70
C GLN A 284 -1.39 -17.17 -2.42
N ILE A 285 -1.03 -17.83 -1.32
CA ILE A 285 -0.79 -17.21 -0.02
C ILE A 285 0.63 -17.60 0.41
N SER A 286 1.41 -16.59 0.80
CA SER A 286 2.77 -16.75 1.29
C SER A 286 2.89 -16.24 2.71
N ILE A 287 3.60 -17.00 3.54
CA ILE A 287 3.93 -16.67 4.93
C ILE A 287 5.41 -16.28 4.99
N LEU A 288 5.70 -15.15 5.62
CA LEU A 288 7.00 -14.52 5.60
C LEU A 288 7.56 -14.37 7.02
N ASP A 289 8.84 -14.68 7.20
CA ASP A 289 9.62 -14.42 8.41
C ASP A 289 10.35 -13.08 8.28
N THR A 290 9.97 -12.12 9.12
CA THR A 290 10.54 -10.77 9.05
C THR A 290 11.95 -10.69 9.59
N SER A 291 12.42 -11.65 10.38
CA SER A 291 13.80 -11.70 10.87
C SER A 291 14.80 -11.94 9.73
N LYS A 292 14.31 -12.37 8.58
CA LYS A 292 15.08 -12.62 7.35
C LYS A 292 14.98 -11.47 6.35
N ILE A 293 14.28 -10.39 6.70
CA ILE A 293 14.16 -9.18 5.89
C ILE A 293 14.92 -8.06 6.60
N SER A 294 15.71 -7.28 5.84
CA SER A 294 16.40 -6.14 6.43
C SER A 294 15.39 -5.16 7.04
N LEU A 295 15.63 -4.73 8.28
CA LEU A 295 14.81 -3.73 8.96
C LEU A 295 14.72 -2.42 8.17
N THR A 296 15.77 -2.08 7.40
CA THR A 296 15.76 -0.88 6.57
C THR A 296 14.71 -0.97 5.47
N GLN A 297 14.42 -2.17 4.97
CA GLN A 297 13.47 -2.45 3.87
C GLN A 297 12.01 -2.51 4.31
N LEU A 298 11.73 -2.51 5.62
CA LEU A 298 10.39 -2.65 6.15
C LEU A 298 9.76 -1.31 6.51
N TYR A 299 8.57 -1.07 5.96
CA TYR A 299 7.83 0.17 6.12
C TYR A 299 6.41 -0.09 6.60
N PRO A 300 6.05 0.27 7.84
CA PRO A 300 4.68 0.19 8.31
C PRO A 300 3.83 1.28 7.63
N ALA A 301 2.80 0.87 6.89
CA ALA A 301 1.96 1.81 6.12
C ALA A 301 1.29 2.86 7.03
N ILE A 302 0.92 2.46 8.25
CA ILE A 302 0.31 3.35 9.24
C ILE A 302 1.17 4.57 9.58
N SER A 303 2.51 4.45 9.58
CA SER A 303 3.40 5.57 9.86
C SER A 303 3.31 6.68 8.81
N TYR A 304 2.88 6.34 7.59
CA TYR A 304 2.74 7.28 6.48
C TYR A 304 1.32 7.81 6.30
N LEU A 305 0.32 7.12 6.85
CA LEU A 305 -1.10 7.45 6.65
C LEU A 305 -1.81 7.90 7.94
N ARG A 306 -1.16 7.85 9.11
CA ARG A 306 -1.79 8.17 10.40
C ARG A 306 -2.45 9.54 10.44
N TYR A 307 -1.75 10.56 9.95
CA TYR A 307 -2.21 11.95 9.99
C TYR A 307 -2.89 12.40 8.69
N ASP A 308 -2.68 11.66 7.60
CA ASP A 308 -3.25 11.97 6.30
C ASP A 308 -3.70 10.68 5.57
N PRO A 309 -4.82 10.09 6.03
CA PRO A 309 -5.31 8.82 5.50
C PRO A 309 -5.82 8.95 4.07
N ILE A 310 -5.71 7.87 3.30
CA ILE A 310 -6.23 7.84 1.93
C ILE A 310 -7.76 7.81 2.00
N GLN A 311 -8.38 8.78 1.35
CA GLN A 311 -9.84 8.90 1.27
C GLN A 311 -10.38 8.00 0.15
N TYR A 312 -11.35 7.17 0.48
CA TYR A 312 -12.07 6.28 -0.42
C TYR A 312 -13.59 6.48 -0.31
N GLY A 313 -14.33 6.06 -1.34
CA GLY A 313 -15.78 6.16 -1.41
C GLY A 313 -16.28 7.51 -1.93
N THR A 314 -17.59 7.60 -2.18
CA THR A 314 -18.26 8.83 -2.58
C THR A 314 -18.02 9.90 -1.52
N GLN A 315 -17.45 11.04 -1.92
CA GLN A 315 -17.14 12.18 -1.05
C GLN A 315 -16.11 11.93 0.07
N GLY A 316 -15.32 10.83 0.01
CA GLY A 316 -14.29 10.58 1.02
C GLY A 316 -14.82 10.15 2.39
N LYS A 317 -16.01 9.52 2.44
CA LYS A 317 -16.60 9.00 3.69
C LYS A 317 -15.77 7.87 4.33
N SER A 318 -14.94 7.16 3.56
CA SER A 318 -14.09 6.08 4.08
C SER A 318 -12.63 6.52 4.16
N ARG A 319 -12.01 6.34 5.32
CA ARG A 319 -10.59 6.63 5.55
C ARG A 319 -9.79 5.34 5.64
N TYR A 320 -8.69 5.26 4.91
CA TYR A 320 -7.77 4.14 4.96
C TYR A 320 -6.44 4.58 5.58
N PHE A 321 -6.08 3.93 6.69
CA PHE A 321 -4.92 4.26 7.51
C PHE A 321 -3.76 3.28 7.35
N GLY A 322 -3.87 2.24 6.51
CA GLY A 322 -2.80 1.24 6.36
C GLY A 322 -2.56 0.39 7.61
N GLN A 323 -3.57 0.24 8.48
CA GLN A 323 -3.42 -0.52 9.72
C GLN A 323 -3.13 -1.99 9.44
N GLY A 324 -2.05 -2.50 10.04
CA GLY A 324 -1.61 -3.88 9.87
C GLY A 324 -1.01 -4.18 8.49
N GLU A 325 -0.77 -3.17 7.65
CA GLU A 325 -0.09 -3.31 6.36
C GLU A 325 1.37 -2.88 6.48
N TRP A 326 2.26 -3.70 5.92
CA TRP A 326 3.69 -3.50 5.89
C TRP A 326 4.17 -3.60 4.45
N LEU A 327 5.01 -2.68 4.05
CA LEU A 327 5.57 -2.60 2.72
C LEU A 327 7.04 -3.02 2.77
N VAL A 328 7.42 -3.95 1.91
CA VAL A 328 8.82 -4.35 1.73
C VAL A 328 9.36 -3.61 0.52
N TRP A 329 10.42 -2.84 0.70
CA TRP A 329 11.12 -2.18 -0.40
C TRP A 329 11.90 -3.21 -1.22
N GLY A 330 11.73 -3.16 -2.54
CA GLY A 330 12.58 -3.89 -3.44
C GLY A 330 12.15 -5.33 -3.65
N ALA A 331 12.76 -6.24 -2.90
CA ALA A 331 12.58 -7.67 -3.02
C ALA A 331 12.45 -8.33 -1.65
N ILE A 332 11.72 -9.45 -1.59
CA ILE A 332 11.72 -10.33 -0.42
C ILE A 332 12.65 -11.50 -0.76
N PRO A 333 13.66 -11.75 0.08
CA PRO A 333 14.62 -12.82 -0.20
C PRO A 333 13.98 -14.20 0.01
N PRO A 334 14.43 -15.25 -0.71
CA PRO A 334 13.84 -16.59 -0.65
C PRO A 334 13.78 -17.16 0.77
N GLU A 335 14.82 -16.94 1.57
CA GLU A 335 14.92 -17.41 2.96
C GLU A 335 13.90 -16.77 3.91
N ALA A 336 13.30 -15.65 3.53
CA ALA A 336 12.21 -15.04 4.28
C ALA A 336 10.86 -15.70 3.98
N ILE A 337 10.73 -16.48 2.91
CA ILE A 337 9.48 -17.14 2.54
C ILE A 337 9.43 -18.50 3.22
N LEU A 338 8.60 -18.63 4.26
CA LEU A 338 8.47 -19.86 5.03
C LEU A 338 7.73 -20.94 4.24
N THR A 339 6.66 -20.55 3.56
CA THR A 339 5.87 -21.42 2.70
C THR A 339 4.96 -20.59 1.79
N THR A 340 4.60 -21.17 0.65
CA THR A 340 3.59 -20.67 -0.26
C THR A 340 2.63 -21.80 -0.62
N PHE A 341 1.33 -21.52 -0.60
CA PHE A 341 0.29 -22.50 -0.95
C PHE A 341 -0.90 -21.82 -1.63
N SER A 342 -1.62 -22.60 -2.42
CA SER A 342 -2.78 -22.11 -3.16
C SER A 342 -4.06 -22.15 -2.33
N THR A 343 -5.02 -21.30 -2.69
CA THR A 343 -6.38 -21.39 -2.15
C THR A 343 -7.04 -22.73 -2.46
N SER A 344 -6.78 -23.31 -3.64
CA SER A 344 -7.21 -24.68 -3.97
C SER A 344 -6.64 -25.71 -3.00
N THR A 345 -5.35 -25.63 -2.65
CA THR A 345 -4.73 -26.51 -1.65
C THR A 345 -5.45 -26.45 -0.30
N LEU A 346 -5.85 -25.24 0.14
CA LEU A 346 -6.63 -25.09 1.38
C LEU A 346 -8.00 -25.79 1.30
N PHE A 347 -8.71 -25.67 0.18
CA PHE A 347 -9.98 -26.35 -0.02
C PHE A 347 -9.80 -27.86 -0.08
N SER A 348 -8.79 -28.37 -0.79
CA SER A 348 -8.51 -29.81 -0.86
C SER A 348 -8.18 -30.37 0.52
N ILE A 349 -7.36 -29.69 1.32
CA ILE A 349 -7.10 -30.05 2.72
C ILE A 349 -8.38 -30.03 3.55
N SER A 350 -9.23 -29.01 3.39
CA SER A 350 -10.49 -28.87 4.11
C SER A 350 -11.47 -30.01 3.80
N SER A 351 -11.49 -30.48 2.56
CA SER A 351 -12.35 -31.58 2.10
C SER A 351 -11.82 -32.95 2.54
N GLU A 352 -10.53 -33.21 2.37
CA GLU A 352 -9.90 -34.48 2.75
C GLU A 352 -9.87 -34.67 4.28
N TYR A 353 -9.66 -33.58 5.01
CA TYR A 353 -9.57 -33.59 6.47
C TYR A 353 -10.70 -32.72 7.08
N PRO A 354 -11.94 -33.23 7.21
CA PRO A 354 -13.09 -32.44 7.66
C PRO A 354 -12.92 -31.75 9.01
N SER A 355 -12.11 -32.31 9.91
CA SER A 355 -11.77 -31.67 11.19
C SER A 355 -10.96 -30.39 11.00
N ILE A 356 -10.05 -30.35 10.03
CA ILE A 356 -9.30 -29.15 9.63
C ILE A 356 -10.26 -28.18 8.91
N GLY A 357 -11.12 -28.69 8.03
CA GLY A 357 -12.09 -27.84 7.31
C GLY A 357 -13.04 -27.09 8.25
N LYS A 358 -13.58 -27.79 9.27
CA LYS A 358 -14.39 -27.18 10.34
C LYS A 358 -13.64 -26.11 11.11
N LEU A 359 -12.33 -26.31 11.34
CA LEU A 359 -11.46 -25.35 12.04
C LEU A 359 -11.24 -24.08 11.20
N LEU A 360 -10.95 -24.25 9.90
CA LEU A 360 -10.60 -23.16 8.97
C LEU A 360 -11.78 -22.27 8.60
N GLN A 361 -13.00 -22.82 8.51
CA GLN A 361 -14.22 -22.06 8.20
C GLN A 361 -14.11 -21.26 6.88
N LEU A 362 -13.47 -21.83 5.85
CA LEU A 362 -13.14 -21.13 4.60
C LEU A 362 -14.37 -20.51 3.92
N HIS A 363 -15.51 -21.21 3.89
CA HIS A 363 -16.75 -20.68 3.33
C HIS A 363 -17.26 -19.44 4.08
N VAL A 364 -17.25 -19.46 5.42
CA VAL A 364 -17.67 -18.30 6.24
C VAL A 364 -16.82 -17.07 5.93
N ILE A 365 -15.52 -17.27 5.70
CA ILE A 365 -14.58 -16.21 5.35
C ILE A 365 -14.83 -15.74 3.91
N LYS A 366 -14.89 -16.65 2.94
CA LYS A 366 -15.11 -16.35 1.51
C LYS A 366 -16.39 -15.54 1.30
N ASP A 367 -17.48 -15.95 1.94
CA ASP A 367 -18.82 -15.39 1.75
C ASP A 367 -19.02 -14.06 2.49
N ALA A 368 -18.10 -13.66 3.36
CA ALA A 368 -18.21 -12.39 4.07
C ALA A 368 -17.96 -11.21 3.12
N LYS A 369 -18.89 -10.25 3.06
CA LYS A 369 -18.71 -9.01 2.27
C LYS A 369 -17.41 -8.29 2.63
N PHE A 370 -17.18 -8.07 3.93
CA PHE A 370 -15.99 -7.39 4.45
C PHE A 370 -15.36 -8.15 5.62
N ASN A 371 -14.03 -8.06 5.74
CA ASN A 371 -13.30 -8.46 6.94
C ASN A 371 -13.40 -7.35 8.01
N ARG A 372 -14.55 -7.31 8.71
CA ARG A 372 -14.86 -6.37 9.80
C ARG A 372 -15.50 -7.12 10.97
N ALA A 373 -15.94 -6.38 12.00
CA ALA A 373 -16.64 -6.93 13.17
C ALA A 373 -17.72 -7.99 12.86
N PRO A 374 -18.56 -7.88 11.80
CA PRO A 374 -19.52 -8.93 11.46
C PRO A 374 -18.88 -10.29 11.16
N LEU A 375 -17.76 -10.34 10.43
CA LEU A 375 -17.03 -11.59 10.18
C LEU A 375 -16.46 -12.13 11.50
N GLY A 376 -15.84 -11.27 12.31
CA GLY A 376 -15.34 -11.66 13.63
C GLY A 376 -16.43 -12.26 14.53
N ARG A 377 -17.63 -11.66 14.56
CA ARG A 377 -18.80 -12.20 15.29
C ARG A 377 -19.24 -13.56 14.76
N LYS A 378 -19.29 -13.75 13.43
CA LYS A 378 -19.63 -15.04 12.80
C LYS A 378 -18.61 -16.14 13.12
N LEU A 379 -17.31 -15.82 13.11
CA LEU A 379 -16.27 -16.78 13.48
C LEU A 379 -16.36 -17.14 14.97
N ARG A 380 -16.57 -16.14 15.83
CA ARG A 380 -16.74 -16.33 17.28
C ARG A 380 -17.97 -17.18 17.60
N SER A 381 -19.08 -17.01 16.89
CA SER A 381 -20.32 -17.77 17.13
C SER A 381 -20.19 -19.26 16.78
N LYS A 382 -19.16 -19.67 16.02
CA LYS A 382 -18.84 -21.10 15.80
C LYS A 382 -18.22 -21.77 17.02
N ASN A 383 -17.90 -20.99 18.07
CA ASN A 383 -17.64 -21.52 19.41
C ASN A 383 -16.42 -22.46 19.51
N VAL A 384 -15.50 -22.39 18.53
CA VAL A 384 -14.24 -23.14 18.53
C VAL A 384 -13.40 -22.76 19.75
N VAL A 385 -12.94 -23.76 20.48
CA VAL A 385 -12.11 -23.59 21.68
C VAL A 385 -10.65 -23.82 21.31
N ALA A 386 -9.73 -22.97 21.78
CA ALA A 386 -8.29 -23.18 21.70
C ALA A 386 -7.87 -24.20 22.78
N ASP A 387 -8.05 -25.49 22.47
CA ASP A 387 -7.72 -26.62 23.34
C ASP A 387 -6.77 -27.60 22.64
N ILE A 388 -6.47 -28.73 23.30
CA ILE A 388 -5.54 -29.72 22.75
C ILE A 388 -6.02 -30.30 21.41
N GLN A 389 -7.33 -30.39 21.17
CA GLN A 389 -7.86 -31.04 19.98
C GLN A 389 -7.85 -30.08 18.79
N SER A 390 -8.32 -28.83 18.95
CA SER A 390 -8.18 -27.82 17.90
C SER A 390 -6.72 -27.51 17.62
N GLY A 391 -5.87 -27.56 18.66
CA GLY A 391 -4.42 -27.50 18.53
C GLY A 391 -3.88 -28.60 17.63
N ARG A 392 -4.27 -29.86 17.84
CA ARG A 392 -3.85 -30.99 16.97
C ARG A 392 -4.21 -30.75 15.50
N TYR A 393 -5.44 -30.34 15.22
CA TYR A 393 -5.87 -30.05 13.85
C TYR A 393 -5.07 -28.90 13.23
N MET A 394 -4.80 -27.84 13.99
CA MET A 394 -3.93 -26.74 13.53
C MET A 394 -2.50 -27.23 13.27
N GLY A 395 -1.94 -28.08 14.13
CA GLY A 395 -0.62 -28.67 13.92
C GLY A 395 -0.53 -29.50 12.64
N GLN A 396 -1.55 -30.33 12.38
CA GLN A 396 -1.66 -31.11 11.14
C GLN A 396 -1.75 -30.21 9.91
N LEU A 397 -2.59 -29.17 9.95
CA LEU A 397 -2.69 -28.17 8.89
C LEU A 397 -1.34 -27.51 8.61
N LEU A 398 -0.64 -27.02 9.64
CA LEU A 398 0.65 -26.34 9.45
C LEU A 398 1.70 -27.29 8.86
N LYS A 399 1.66 -28.58 9.21
CA LYS A 399 2.52 -29.59 8.59
C LYS A 399 2.18 -29.80 7.11
N LEU A 400 0.90 -29.93 6.77
CA LEU A 400 0.42 -30.05 5.38
C LEU A 400 0.77 -28.81 4.54
N LEU A 401 0.84 -27.64 5.15
CA LEU A 401 1.27 -26.41 4.49
C LEU A 401 2.80 -26.23 4.48
N ASN A 402 3.57 -27.25 4.86
CA ASN A 402 5.04 -27.23 4.91
C ASN A 402 5.63 -26.09 5.77
N VAL A 403 4.91 -25.66 6.80
CA VAL A 403 5.41 -24.62 7.72
C VAL A 403 6.55 -25.18 8.57
N PRO A 404 7.72 -24.50 8.66
CA PRO A 404 8.82 -24.97 9.51
C PRO A 404 8.42 -25.10 10.99
N GLN A 405 8.90 -26.16 11.65
CA GLN A 405 8.55 -26.47 13.03
C GLN A 405 8.85 -25.31 14.00
N SER A 406 9.91 -24.55 13.76
CA SER A 406 10.29 -23.38 14.57
C SER A 406 9.21 -22.29 14.64
N HIS A 407 8.29 -22.24 13.67
CA HIS A 407 7.32 -21.15 13.53
C HIS A 407 5.88 -21.56 13.89
N ILE A 408 5.61 -22.84 14.15
CA ILE A 408 4.24 -23.34 14.34
C ILE A 408 3.56 -22.77 15.58
N ALA A 409 4.31 -22.48 16.66
CA ALA A 409 3.75 -21.89 17.87
C ALA A 409 3.29 -20.45 17.65
N ALA A 410 4.10 -19.63 16.97
CA ALA A 410 3.77 -18.25 16.63
C ALA A 410 2.59 -18.18 15.66
N LEU A 411 2.61 -19.00 14.60
CA LEU A 411 1.53 -19.06 13.62
C LEU A 411 0.20 -19.52 14.23
N SER A 412 0.20 -20.66 14.92
CA SER A 412 -1.02 -21.19 15.53
C SER A 412 -1.65 -20.23 16.55
N THR A 413 -0.83 -19.49 17.30
CA THR A 413 -1.24 -18.42 18.20
C THR A 413 -1.95 -17.30 17.45
N LEU A 414 -1.42 -16.88 16.30
CA LEU A 414 -1.98 -15.83 15.48
C LEU A 414 -3.31 -16.26 14.84
N PHE A 415 -3.38 -17.49 14.33
CA PHE A 415 -4.64 -18.07 13.81
C PHE A 415 -5.71 -18.12 14.90
N ALA A 416 -5.39 -18.61 16.10
CA ALA A 416 -6.36 -18.69 17.20
C ALA A 416 -6.95 -17.30 17.55
N VAL A 417 -6.12 -16.26 17.58
CA VAL A 417 -6.57 -14.89 17.84
C VAL A 417 -7.43 -14.37 16.69
N LYS A 418 -6.95 -14.49 15.45
CA LYS A 418 -7.63 -13.89 14.28
C LYS A 418 -8.91 -14.63 13.90
N TRP A 419 -9.00 -15.94 14.15
CA TRP A 419 -10.23 -16.73 13.98
C TRP A 419 -11.15 -16.65 15.21
N SER A 420 -10.83 -15.85 16.23
CA SER A 420 -11.63 -15.68 17.44
C SER A 420 -11.89 -16.99 18.20
N PHE A 421 -10.90 -17.88 18.27
CA PHE A 421 -11.00 -19.09 19.10
C PHE A 421 -11.11 -18.70 20.57
N ARG A 422 -12.05 -19.32 21.28
CA ARG A 422 -12.26 -19.08 22.70
C ARG A 422 -11.13 -19.73 23.50
N SER A 423 -10.54 -18.98 24.42
CA SER A 423 -9.60 -19.52 25.41
C SER A 423 -10.23 -19.42 26.79
N PRO A 424 -10.97 -20.43 27.26
CA PRO A 424 -11.49 -20.42 28.63
C PRO A 424 -10.31 -20.59 29.60
N GLY A 425 -9.89 -19.47 30.21
CA GLY A 425 -8.73 -19.40 31.09
C GLY A 425 -7.38 -19.54 30.35
N ASP A 426 -6.37 -19.99 31.07
CA ASP A 426 -4.97 -20.14 30.59
C ASP A 426 -4.72 -21.46 29.81
N LYS A 427 -5.70 -21.91 29.02
CA LYS A 427 -5.60 -23.16 28.23
C LYS A 427 -4.76 -23.01 26.96
N ARG A 428 -4.10 -21.87 26.76
CA ARG A 428 -3.25 -21.63 25.59
C ARG A 428 -2.07 -22.62 25.54
N ALA A 429 -1.56 -23.03 26.70
CA ALA A 429 -0.54 -24.08 26.79
C ALA A 429 -1.05 -25.43 26.26
N SER A 430 -2.28 -25.83 26.59
CA SER A 430 -2.89 -27.07 26.08
C SER A 430 -3.10 -27.01 24.57
N TYR A 431 -3.51 -25.87 24.04
CA TYR A 431 -3.60 -25.65 22.59
C TYR A 431 -2.25 -25.82 21.90
N LEU A 432 -1.19 -25.15 22.38
CA LEU A 432 0.15 -25.27 21.81
C LEU A 432 0.73 -26.68 21.94
N GLN A 433 0.44 -27.38 23.05
CA GLN A 433 0.77 -28.80 23.17
C GLN A 433 0.05 -29.64 22.10
N GLY A 434 -1.22 -29.34 21.84
CA GLY A 434 -1.99 -29.92 20.74
C GLY A 434 -1.32 -29.68 19.39
N VAL A 435 -0.94 -28.43 19.10
CA VAL A 435 -0.25 -28.02 17.87
C VAL A 435 1.02 -28.83 17.66
N GLN A 436 1.88 -28.92 18.68
CA GLN A 436 3.12 -29.69 18.60
C GLN A 436 2.85 -31.18 18.32
N ARG A 437 1.88 -31.78 19.01
CA ARG A 437 1.51 -33.20 18.81
C ARG A 437 0.94 -33.45 17.41
N GLY A 438 0.04 -32.59 16.94
CA GLY A 438 -0.57 -32.69 15.62
C GLY A 438 0.44 -32.53 14.49
N TYR A 439 1.38 -31.60 14.65
CA TYR A 439 2.46 -31.38 13.70
C TYR A 439 3.39 -32.59 13.59
N ILE A 440 3.78 -33.20 14.71
CA ILE A 440 4.58 -34.43 14.72
C ILE A 440 3.77 -35.62 14.17
N SER A 441 2.50 -35.78 14.54
CA SER A 441 1.72 -36.94 14.08
C SER A 441 1.39 -36.91 12.58
N ALA A 442 1.53 -35.74 11.94
CA ALA A 442 1.19 -35.53 10.54
C ALA A 442 2.25 -36.00 9.54
N PHE A 443 3.34 -36.67 9.97
CA PHE A 443 4.36 -37.21 9.05
C PHE A 443 3.82 -38.24 8.04
N GLY A 444 2.66 -38.85 8.30
CA GLY A 444 1.99 -39.76 7.36
C GLY A 444 0.80 -39.14 6.62
N LEU A 445 0.61 -37.81 6.68
CA LEU A 445 -0.45 -37.14 5.93
C LEU A 445 0.13 -36.57 4.64
N ASP A 446 -0.55 -36.86 3.53
CA ASP A 446 -0.20 -36.30 2.23
C ASP A 446 -1.06 -35.07 1.93
N ILE A 447 -0.47 -34.12 1.20
CA ILE A 447 -1.22 -33.01 0.61
C ILE A 447 -2.10 -33.63 -0.48
N PRO A 448 -3.43 -33.46 -0.43
CA PRO A 448 -4.30 -34.03 -1.44
C PRO A 448 -3.94 -33.49 -2.82
N LEU A 449 -3.77 -34.37 -3.80
CA LEU A 449 -3.57 -33.97 -5.19
C LEU A 449 -4.81 -33.21 -5.66
N ASN A 450 -4.59 -32.04 -6.26
CA ASN A 450 -5.67 -31.22 -6.77
C ASN A 450 -6.22 -31.87 -8.06
N THR A 451 -7.17 -32.79 -7.95
CA THR A 451 -7.73 -33.58 -9.06
C THR A 451 -8.91 -32.92 -9.77
N THR A 452 -9.25 -31.68 -9.43
CA THR A 452 -10.39 -30.98 -10.02
C THR A 452 -9.95 -29.66 -10.66
N GLU A 453 -9.58 -29.73 -11.94
CA GLU A 453 -9.90 -28.68 -12.91
C GLU A 453 -11.37 -28.85 -13.36
N ALA A 454 -12.30 -28.88 -12.41
CA ALA A 454 -13.71 -28.77 -12.74
C ALA A 454 -14.01 -27.27 -12.86
N ASP A 455 -14.14 -26.82 -14.10
CA ASP A 455 -14.59 -25.50 -14.47
C ASP A 455 -15.93 -25.18 -13.79
N GLU A 456 -15.89 -24.44 -12.68
CA GLU A 456 -17.05 -23.66 -12.23
C GLU A 456 -17.18 -22.45 -13.16
N GLU A 457 -17.73 -22.70 -14.35
CA GLU A 457 -18.43 -21.70 -15.15
C GLU A 457 -19.71 -21.31 -14.41
N ASN A 458 -19.66 -20.25 -13.61
CA ASN A 458 -20.70 -19.22 -13.52
C ASN A 458 -20.34 -18.19 -12.44
N GLU A 459 -19.78 -17.07 -12.90
CA GLU A 459 -20.22 -15.69 -12.60
C GLU A 459 -19.11 -14.70 -12.98
N ASP A 460 -19.54 -13.68 -13.69
CA ASP A 460 -18.80 -12.63 -14.37
C ASP A 460 -17.87 -11.83 -13.43
N PRO A 461 -16.57 -11.71 -13.73
CA PRO A 461 -15.61 -10.98 -12.90
C PRO A 461 -15.52 -9.52 -13.36
N ALA A 462 -16.56 -8.73 -13.09
CA ALA A 462 -16.40 -7.30 -12.96
C ALA A 462 -16.42 -6.98 -11.47
N GLY A 463 -15.24 -6.71 -10.90
CA GLY A 463 -15.10 -6.10 -9.58
C GLY A 463 -15.70 -4.70 -9.56
N GLU A 464 -17.02 -4.58 -9.68
CA GLU A 464 -17.76 -3.42 -9.21
C GLU A 464 -17.67 -3.45 -7.68
N TYR A 465 -16.68 -2.74 -7.16
CA TYR A 465 -16.69 -2.32 -5.77
C TYR A 465 -17.89 -1.38 -5.60
N TYR A 466 -19.05 -1.94 -5.29
CA TYR A 466 -20.24 -1.18 -4.91
C TYR A 466 -19.90 -0.27 -3.74
N GLU A 467 -19.91 1.04 -4.01
CA GLU A 467 -20.11 2.06 -3.01
C GLU A 467 -21.56 1.92 -2.56
N ASP A 468 -21.79 1.46 -1.33
CA ASP A 468 -23.09 1.64 -0.69
C ASP A 468 -22.91 2.15 0.73
N GLU A 469 -23.75 3.13 0.99
CA GLU A 469 -23.91 3.90 2.21
C GLU A 469 -24.42 2.99 3.31
N ASP A 470 -23.59 2.76 4.33
CA ASP A 470 -24.12 2.37 5.63
C ASP A 470 -23.46 3.23 6.68
N GLY A 471 -24.26 4.15 7.23
CA GLY A 471 -23.91 5.00 8.35
C GLY A 471 -23.84 4.15 9.61
N GLY A 472 -22.64 3.65 9.89
CA GLY A 472 -22.26 3.16 11.19
C GLY A 472 -21.09 3.98 11.70
N GLU A 473 -21.38 5.02 12.48
CA GLU A 473 -20.50 5.38 13.59
C GLU A 473 -20.29 4.10 14.41
N ASP A 474 -19.05 3.79 14.77
CA ASP A 474 -18.66 3.06 15.99
C ASP A 474 -17.15 2.81 15.97
N ASP A 475 -16.47 3.69 16.70
CA ASP A 475 -15.65 3.35 17.87
C ASP A 475 -14.96 1.96 17.87
N GLU A 476 -13.68 1.95 17.47
CA GLU A 476 -12.73 0.96 18.01
C GLU A 476 -11.79 1.71 18.97
N GLY A 477 -12.33 2.07 20.12
CA GLY A 477 -11.58 2.34 21.34
C GLY A 477 -11.07 1.03 21.95
N ASP A 478 -9.75 0.87 21.97
CA ASP A 478 -9.05 0.07 22.97
C ASP A 478 -7.63 0.65 23.12
N LEU A 479 -7.58 1.84 23.72
CA LEU A 479 -6.39 2.35 24.43
C LEU A 479 -6.88 3.01 25.72
N ASP A 480 -6.73 2.25 26.80
CA ASP A 480 -6.89 2.66 28.19
C ASP A 480 -5.92 3.81 28.50
N TYR A 481 -6.45 5.03 28.61
CA TYR A 481 -5.78 6.15 29.27
C TYR A 481 -6.81 6.91 30.10
N ASN A 482 -6.84 6.60 31.39
CA ASN A 482 -7.43 7.44 32.42
C ASN A 482 -6.72 8.79 32.43
N ASP A 483 -7.41 9.87 32.05
CA ASP A 483 -7.37 11.11 32.83
C ASP A 483 -8.64 11.94 32.55
N ALA A 484 -9.38 12.18 33.63
CA ALA A 484 -10.67 12.84 33.63
C ALA A 484 -10.50 14.35 33.77
N ARG A 485 -11.00 15.12 32.81
CA ARG A 485 -11.50 16.48 33.05
C ARG A 485 -12.77 16.74 32.24
N GLU A 486 -13.87 16.84 32.96
CA GLU A 486 -15.16 17.35 32.50
C GLU A 486 -14.99 18.77 31.93
N VAL A 487 -15.45 18.96 30.69
CA VAL A 487 -15.79 20.29 30.15
C VAL A 487 -17.18 20.18 29.55
N THR A 488 -18.13 20.87 30.16
CA THR A 488 -19.50 21.02 29.67
C THR A 488 -19.53 21.85 28.38
N PRO A 489 -20.26 21.45 27.33
CA PRO A 489 -20.42 22.27 26.14
C PRO A 489 -21.60 23.25 26.28
N ASP A 490 -21.34 24.52 25.94
CA ASP A 490 -22.35 25.56 25.75
C ASP A 490 -23.26 25.28 24.54
N PRO A 491 -24.52 25.77 24.54
CA PRO A 491 -25.51 25.48 23.52
C PRO A 491 -25.19 26.18 22.19
N VAL A 492 -24.97 25.38 21.14
CA VAL A 492 -24.82 25.84 19.76
C VAL A 492 -26.18 26.22 19.20
N VAL A 493 -26.29 27.49 18.78
CA VAL A 493 -27.43 28.04 18.04
C VAL A 493 -27.50 27.41 16.64
N ASP A 494 -28.61 26.71 16.36
CA ASP A 494 -28.89 26.05 15.09
C ASP A 494 -29.20 27.06 13.97
N SER A 495 -28.17 27.39 13.20
CA SER A 495 -28.22 28.25 12.00
C SER A 495 -29.00 27.62 10.82
N PHE A 496 -29.45 26.35 10.93
CA PHE A 496 -30.22 25.67 9.88
C PHE A 496 -31.73 25.70 10.08
N ALA A 497 -32.24 26.15 11.24
CA ALA A 497 -33.66 26.34 11.46
C ALA A 497 -34.24 27.50 10.61
N VAL A 498 -33.44 28.51 10.29
CA VAL A 498 -33.87 29.68 9.49
C VAL A 498 -33.99 29.36 7.99
N LYS A 499 -33.27 28.35 7.48
CA LYS A 499 -33.32 27.96 6.06
C LYS A 499 -34.46 27.01 5.69
N ARG A 500 -35.12 26.36 6.66
CA ARG A 500 -36.28 25.49 6.40
C ARG A 500 -37.61 26.25 6.30
N ALA A 501 -37.70 27.47 6.83
CA ALA A 501 -38.91 28.28 6.77
C ALA A 501 -39.13 28.95 5.39
N THR A 502 -38.07 29.20 4.62
CA THR A 502 -38.14 29.91 3.32
C THR A 502 -38.60 29.02 2.17
N ILE A 503 -38.45 27.69 2.27
CA ILE A 503 -38.81 26.76 1.19
C ILE A 503 -40.31 26.37 1.25
N THR A 504 -40.93 26.42 2.43
CA THR A 504 -42.36 26.08 2.60
C THR A 504 -43.31 27.21 2.17
N SER A 505 -42.85 28.47 2.09
CA SER A 505 -43.69 29.58 1.59
C SER A 505 -43.69 29.72 0.05
N MET A 506 -42.78 29.04 -0.66
CA MET A 506 -42.70 29.09 -2.13
C MET A 506 -43.50 27.98 -2.85
N LEU A 507 -44.14 27.07 -2.11
CA LEU A 507 -44.97 25.99 -2.66
C LEU A 507 -46.47 26.12 -2.35
N ARG A 508 -46.92 27.32 -1.96
CA ARG A 508 -48.34 27.69 -1.89
C ARG A 508 -48.53 29.08 -2.48
N ASN A 509 -48.56 29.16 -3.81
CA ASN A 509 -49.37 30.08 -4.62
C ASN A 509 -49.15 29.78 -6.10
#